data_AF-A0A9D6WA12-F1
#
_entry.id   AF-A0A9D6WA12-F1
#
_cell.length_a   1.000
_cell.length_b   1.000
_cell.length_c   1.000
_cell.angle_alpha   90.00
_cell.angle_beta   90.00
_cell.angle_gamma   90.00
#
_symmetry.space_group_name_H-M   'P 1'
#
loop_
_entity.id
_entity.type
_entity.pdbx_description
1 polymer ?
#
loop_
_entity_poly.entity_id
_entity_poly.type
_entity_poly.pdbx_seq_one_letter_code
_entity_poly.pdbx_strand_id
1 'polypeptide(L)' 'MNNYIYDLPDWPRFRWNQDAISPRLAAVRHKQDRLIGRMQALGFPLRKEAELRTLTLEVLKSSEIEGEILD' A
#
# COMPACT_ATOMS: atom_id res chain seq x y z
N MET A 1 -16.76 24.27 -7.51
CA MET A 1 -15.98 23.47 -6.55
C MET A 1 -16.16 22.02 -6.97
N ASN A 2 -15.10 21.37 -7.46
CA ASN A 2 -15.13 19.94 -7.72
C ASN A 2 -14.53 19.27 -6.49
N ASN A 3 -15.38 18.62 -5.71
CA ASN A 3 -15.00 18.07 -4.41
C ASN A 3 -14.42 16.66 -4.56
N TYR A 4 -14.73 16.01 -5.68
CA TYR A 4 -14.32 14.65 -5.97
C TYR A 4 -13.66 14.54 -7.35
N ILE A 5 -12.77 13.56 -7.50
CA ILE A 5 -12.01 13.34 -8.73
C ILE A 5 -12.96 13.02 -9.91
N TYR A 6 -14.08 12.35 -9.65
CA TYR A 6 -15.09 12.04 -10.66
C TYR A 6 -15.89 13.26 -11.14
N ASP A 7 -15.83 14.39 -10.43
CA ASP A 7 -16.46 15.63 -10.88
C ASP A 7 -15.67 16.29 -12.03
N LEU A 8 -14.41 15.88 -12.24
CA LEU A 8 -13.53 16.47 -13.25
C LEU A 8 -14.05 16.18 -14.67
N PRO A 9 -14.13 17.19 -15.56
CA PRO A 9 -14.64 17.01 -16.93
C PRO A 9 -13.89 15.97 -17.76
N ASP A 10 -12.60 15.74 -17.47
CA ASP A 10 -11.76 14.76 -18.17
C ASP A 10 -11.71 13.41 -17.46
N TRP A 11 -12.50 13.19 -16.40
CA TRP A 11 -12.64 11.85 -15.81
C TRP A 11 -13.29 10.89 -16.81
N PRO A 12 -12.82 9.63 -16.95
CA PRO A 12 -11.75 8.98 -16.21
C PRO A 12 -10.38 9.02 -16.92
N ARG A 13 -10.16 9.92 -17.88
CA ARG A 13 -8.91 10.04 -18.63
C ARG A 13 -7.79 10.61 -17.75
N PHE A 14 -7.25 9.73 -16.93
CA PHE A 14 -6.13 10.01 -16.06
C PHE A 14 -4.82 10.08 -16.86
N ARG A 15 -4.05 11.14 -16.63
CA ARG A 15 -2.69 11.30 -17.15
C ARG A 15 -1.77 11.54 -15.97
N TRP A 16 -0.65 10.83 -15.92
CA TRP A 16 0.38 11.06 -14.90
C TRP A 16 1.64 11.65 -15.52
N ASN A 17 2.37 12.42 -14.71
CA ASN A 17 3.69 12.90 -15.07
C ASN A 17 4.74 11.83 -14.72
N GLN A 18 5.26 11.17 -15.74
CA GLN A 18 6.27 10.12 -15.63
C GLN A 18 7.51 10.63 -14.88
N ASP A 19 8.02 11.81 -15.21
CA ASP A 19 9.24 12.38 -14.63
C ASP A 19 9.05 12.74 -13.15
N ALA A 20 7.84 13.15 -12.78
CA ALA A 20 7.51 13.45 -11.40
C ALA A 20 7.39 12.19 -10.51
N ILE A 21 6.89 11.08 -11.06
CA ILE A 21 6.58 9.85 -10.29
C ILE A 21 7.76 8.87 -10.27
N SER A 22 8.48 8.74 -11.39
CA SER A 22 9.56 7.75 -11.55
C SER A 22 10.58 7.73 -10.41
N PRO A 23 11.16 8.85 -9.96
CA PRO A 23 12.15 8.83 -8.87
C PRO A 23 11.55 8.37 -7.54
N ARG A 24 10.29 8.74 -7.25
CA ARG A 24 9.59 8.31 -6.03
C ARG A 24 9.30 6.82 -6.07
N LEU A 25 8.84 6.33 -7.22
CA LEU A 25 8.54 4.91 -7.42
C LEU A 25 9.80 4.05 -7.30
N ALA A 26 10.92 4.49 -7.88
CA ALA A 26 12.20 3.81 -7.75
C ALA A 26 12.64 3.70 -6.27
N ALA A 27 12.54 4.81 -5.52
CA ALA A 27 12.89 4.82 -4.10
C ALA A 27 12.00 3.88 -3.26
N VAL A 28 10.70 3.81 -3.56
CA VAL A 28 9.78 2.87 -2.90
C VAL A 28 10.14 1.43 -3.24
N ARG A 29 10.36 1.11 -4.53
CA ARG A 29 10.75 -0.23 -4.98
C ARG A 29 12.02 -0.71 -4.30
N HIS A 30 13.07 0.12 -4.23
CA HIS A 30 14.30 -0.23 -3.52
C HIS A 30 14.09 -0.60 -2.05
N LYS A 31 13.17 0.08 -1.36
CA LYS A 31 12.81 -0.25 0.04
C LYS A 31 12.02 -1.55 0.12
N GLN A 32 11.08 -1.77 -0.79
CA GLN A 32 10.31 -3.01 -0.88
C GLN A 32 11.21 -4.21 -1.15
N ASP A 33 12.12 -4.11 -2.12
CA ASP A 33 13.06 -5.18 -2.46
C ASP A 33 13.93 -5.56 -1.25
N ARG A 34 14.43 -4.55 -0.51
CA ARG A 34 15.20 -4.79 0.72
C ARG A 34 14.38 -5.49 1.80
N LEU A 35 13.11 -5.14 1.96
CA LEU A 35 12.21 -5.79 2.91
C LEU A 35 11.94 -7.24 2.51
N ILE A 36 11.59 -7.48 1.25
CA ILE A 36 11.31 -8.82 0.72
C ILE A 36 12.54 -9.72 0.87
N GLY A 37 13.73 -9.22 0.52
CA GLY A 37 14.98 -9.98 0.69
C GLY A 37 15.24 -10.35 2.15
N ARG A 38 15.00 -9.43 3.09
CA ARG A 38 15.11 -9.73 4.54
C ARG A 38 14.07 -10.75 4.99
N MET A 39 12.83 -10.62 4.55
CA MET A 39 11.76 -11.56 4.86
C MET A 39 12.06 -12.97 4.34
N GLN A 40 12.60 -13.07 3.13
CA GLN A 40 13.01 -14.36 2.55
C GLN A 40 14.14 -15.03 3.33
N ALA A 41 15.03 -14.24 3.94
CA ALA A 41 16.10 -14.74 4.81
C ALA A 41 15.59 -15.20 6.19
N LEU A 42 14.39 -14.78 6.61
CA LEU A 42 13.74 -15.33 7.80
C LEU A 42 13.25 -16.75 7.48
N GLY A 43 13.57 -17.70 8.35
CA GLY A 43 13.07 -19.08 8.23
C GLY A 43 11.53 -19.14 8.16
N PHE A 44 11.01 -20.25 7.65
CA PHE A 44 9.57 -20.42 7.38
C PHE A 44 8.63 -20.06 8.55
N PRO A 45 8.90 -20.42 9.82
CA PRO A 45 8.00 -20.10 10.92
C PRO A 45 7.84 -18.59 11.17
N LEU A 46 8.94 -17.84 11.19
CA LEU A 46 8.92 -16.40 11.42
C LEU A 46 8.23 -15.66 10.28
N ARG A 47 8.39 -16.13 9.04
CA ARG A 47 7.64 -15.58 7.89
C ARG A 47 6.14 -15.77 8.05
N LYS A 48 5.71 -16.96 8.49
CA LYS A 48 4.28 -17.26 8.68
C LYS A 48 3.65 -16.44 9.80
N GLU A 49 4.36 -16.23 10.90
CA GLU A 49 3.89 -15.35 11.97
C GLU A 49 3.73 -13.90 11.48
N ALA A 50 4.73 -13.38 10.75
CA ALA A 50 4.67 -12.04 10.19
C ALA A 50 3.53 -11.87 9.16
N GLU A 51 3.29 -12.87 8.31
CA GLU A 51 2.17 -12.91 7.36
C GLU A 51 0.83 -12.83 8.11
N LEU A 52 0.61 -13.71 9.10
CA LEU A 52 -0.62 -13.73 9.89
C LEU A 52 -0.87 -12.38 10.57
N ARG A 53 0.16 -11.84 11.25
CA ARG A 53 0.05 -10.56 11.95
C ARG A 53 -0.25 -9.40 11.00
N THR A 54 0.35 -9.40 9.81
CA THR A 54 0.10 -8.38 8.78
C THR A 54 -1.34 -8.41 8.31
N LEU A 55 -1.88 -9.60 8.02
CA LEU A 55 -3.28 -9.76 7.60
C LEU A 55 -4.27 -9.34 8.69
N THR A 56 -4.02 -9.71 9.94
CA THR A 56 -4.85 -9.27 11.07
C THR A 56 -4.85 -7.75 11.19
N LEU A 57 -3.67 -7.12 11.12
CA LEU A 57 -3.57 -5.65 11.16
C LEU A 57 -4.24 -4.98 9.96
N GLU A 58 -4.15 -5.56 8.77
CA GLU A 58 -4.81 -5.05 7.57
C GLU A 58 -6.34 -5.04 7.74
N VAL A 59 -6.92 -6.13 8.23
CA VAL A 59 -8.36 -6.21 8.52
C VAL A 59 -8.74 -5.13 9.53
N LEU A 60 -8.08 -5.08 10.69
CA LEU A 60 -8.36 -4.07 11.72
C LEU A 60 -8.29 -2.63 11.17
N LYS A 61 -7.21 -2.30 10.46
CA LYS A 61 -7.02 -0.94 9.93
C LYS A 61 -7.95 -0.59 8.78
N SER A 62 -8.31 -1.55 7.94
CA SER A 62 -9.33 -1.33 6.91
C SER A 62 -10.71 -1.11 7.53
N SER A 63 -11.09 -1.87 8.55
CA SER A 63 -12.34 -1.69 9.30
C SER A 63 -12.42 -0.32 9.98
N GLU A 64 -11.32 0.14 10.61
CA GLU A 64 -11.26 1.47 11.23
C GLU A 64 -11.52 2.60 10.22
N ILE A 65 -11.06 2.46 8.96
CA ILE A 65 -11.31 3.45 7.90
C ILE A 65 -12.81 3.53 7.55
N GLU A 66 -13.51 2.39 7.61
CA GLU A 66 -14.95 2.29 7.36
C GLU A 66 -15.79 2.66 8.60
N GLY A 67 -15.16 2.99 9.73
CA GLY A 67 -15.82 3.38 10.98
C GLY A 67 -16.13 2.22 11.93
N GLU A 68 -15.69 1.01 11.60
CA GLU A 68 -15.87 -0.20 12.41
C GLU A 68 -14.64 -0.42 13.32
N ILE A 69 -14.84 -0.43 14.63
CA ILE A 69 -13.77 -0.67 15.62
C ILE A 69 -13.89 -2.10 16.14
N LEU A 70 -12.87 -2.90 15.87
CA LEU A 70 -12.78 -4.31 16.24
C LEU A 70 -11.68 -4.47 17.29
N ASP A 71 -11.98 -4.15 18.55
CA ASP A 71 -11.04 -4.27 19.69
C ASP A 71 -10.94 -5.71 20.22
#